data_AF-A0A376DWK0-F1
#
_entry.id   AF-A0A376DWK0-F1
#
_cell.length_a   1.000
_cell.length_b   1.000
_cell.length_c   1.000
_cell.angle_alpha   90.00
_cell.angle_beta   90.00
_cell.angle_gamma   90.00
#
_symmetry.space_group_name_H-M   'P 1'
#
loop_
_entity.id
_entity.type
_entity.pdbx_description
1 polymer ?
#
loop_
_entity_poly.entity_id
_entity_poly.type
_entity_poly.pdbx_seq_one_letter_code
_entity_poly.pdbx_strand_id
1 'polypeptide(L)'
;MKYCAFLRGVNVKGTNMKMADVCQVFKKAGMQDVGSVLASGNIVFSSDQNAEDLKTTLEKAVSDHFSYEAFLFIKSQEETEIFRNSNPFEKSDDLHIYAFVGNPGVENVLMEEFTKASKTENEKAEIIDNLFYWQVSQRKYSGFFIRESSGKEKS
;
A
#
# COMPACT_ATOMS: atom_id res chain seq x y z
N MET A 1 -2.90 19.37 5.90
CA MET A 1 -3.55 18.05 6.14
C MET A 1 -2.48 16.95 6.17
N LYS A 2 -2.76 15.79 6.80
CA LYS A 2 -1.81 14.65 6.87
C LYS A 2 -2.18 13.55 5.89
N TYR A 3 -1.17 12.94 5.28
CA TYR A 3 -1.32 11.92 4.24
C TYR A 3 -0.36 10.76 4.46
N CYS A 4 -0.74 9.60 3.90
CA CYS A 4 0.12 8.44 3.69
C CYS A 4 0.24 8.18 2.17
N ALA A 5 1.47 8.06 1.68
CA ALA A 5 1.77 7.57 0.35
C ALA A 5 2.24 6.11 0.43
N PHE A 6 1.56 5.23 -0.31
CA PHE A 6 1.95 3.85 -0.49
C PHE A 6 2.70 3.71 -1.83
N LEU A 7 4.00 3.44 -1.77
CA LEU A 7 4.84 3.27 -2.96
C LEU A 7 4.70 1.84 -3.50
N ARG A 8 4.47 1.71 -4.80
CA ARG A 8 4.56 0.43 -5.50
C ARG A 8 6.00 0.15 -5.94
N GLY A 9 6.41 -1.12 -5.89
CA GLY A 9 7.63 -1.58 -6.57
C GLY A 9 8.94 -1.15 -5.89
N VAL A 10 8.90 -0.86 -4.59
CA VAL A 10 10.12 -0.58 -3.81
C VAL A 10 10.96 -1.86 -3.68
N ASN A 11 12.26 -1.77 -3.99
CA ASN A 11 13.23 -2.87 -3.81
C ASN A 11 12.93 -4.16 -4.59
N VAL A 12 12.26 -4.05 -5.73
CA VAL A 12 12.09 -5.15 -6.69
C VAL A 12 12.88 -4.88 -7.98
N LYS A 13 13.36 -5.94 -8.64
CA LYS A 13 14.06 -5.88 -9.96
C LYS A 13 15.27 -4.92 -10.04
N GLY A 14 16.04 -4.77 -8.95
CA GLY A 14 17.29 -4.01 -8.95
C GLY A 14 17.18 -2.54 -8.57
N THR A 15 15.96 -2.02 -8.35
CA THR A 15 15.75 -0.66 -7.84
C THR A 15 15.99 -0.63 -6.34
N ASN A 16 17.15 -0.14 -5.87
CA ASN A 16 17.42 -0.01 -4.44
C ASN A 16 17.08 1.41 -3.95
N MET A 17 15.89 1.58 -3.39
CA MET A 17 15.45 2.85 -2.82
C MET A 17 15.73 2.88 -1.32
N LYS A 18 16.66 3.74 -0.93
CA LYS A 18 16.81 4.09 0.48
C LYS A 18 15.65 5.01 0.86
N MET A 19 14.92 4.68 1.93
CA MET A 19 13.79 5.49 2.38
C MET A 19 14.20 6.92 2.74
N ALA A 20 15.44 7.13 3.20
CA ALA A 20 15.98 8.47 3.42
C ALA A 20 15.97 9.33 2.14
N ASP A 21 16.32 8.74 1.00
CA ASP A 21 16.33 9.43 -0.30
C ASP A 21 14.91 9.73 -0.76
N VAL A 22 13.98 8.77 -0.59
CA VAL A 22 12.55 8.97 -0.88
C VAL A 22 11.99 10.12 -0.04
N CYS A 23 12.27 10.15 1.27
CA CYS A 23 11.85 11.26 2.12
C CYS A 23 12.44 12.60 1.67
N GLN A 24 13.68 12.63 1.18
CA GLN A 24 14.26 13.86 0.62
C GLN A 24 13.55 14.31 -0.66
N VAL A 25 13.15 13.39 -1.54
CA VAL A 25 12.37 13.72 -2.74
C VAL A 25 11.05 14.40 -2.35
N PHE A 26 10.31 13.83 -1.40
CA PHE A 26 9.06 14.41 -0.91
C PHE A 26 9.28 15.82 -0.33
N LYS A 27 10.33 16.03 0.48
CA LYS A 27 10.66 17.35 1.02
C LYS A 27 10.99 18.36 -0.08
N LYS A 28 11.76 17.96 -1.10
CA LYS A 28 12.10 18.82 -2.26
C LYS A 28 10.88 19.13 -3.13
N ALA A 29 9.90 18.24 -3.16
CA ALA A 29 8.61 18.45 -3.81
C ALA A 29 7.65 19.34 -2.99
N GLY A 30 8.09 19.89 -1.84
CA GLY A 30 7.33 20.83 -1.02
C GLY A 30 6.52 20.20 0.11
N MET A 31 6.65 18.89 0.34
CA MET A 31 5.94 18.22 1.43
C MET A 31 6.57 18.51 2.79
N GLN A 32 5.74 18.63 3.80
CA GLN A 32 6.13 18.91 5.19
C GLN A 32 6.05 17.64 6.05
N ASP A 33 6.67 17.66 7.24
CA ASP A 33 6.63 16.56 8.23
C ASP A 33 6.91 15.16 7.67
N VAL A 34 7.77 15.07 6.65
CA VAL A 34 7.99 13.83 5.90
C VAL A 34 8.75 12.79 6.73
N GLY A 35 8.18 11.60 6.86
CA GLY A 35 8.79 10.43 7.48
C GLY A 35 8.43 9.13 6.75
N SER A 36 9.20 8.07 6.98
CA SER A 36 8.88 6.72 6.48
C SER A 36 8.42 5.82 7.62
N VAL A 37 7.46 4.94 7.34
CA VAL A 37 7.07 3.87 8.23
C VAL A 37 7.84 2.62 7.83
N LEU A 38 8.81 2.23 8.67
CA LEU A 38 9.71 1.11 8.40
C LEU A 38 10.45 1.27 7.03
N ALA A 39 11.13 0.21 6.59
CA ALA A 39 11.72 0.14 5.26
C ALA A 39 10.75 -0.41 4.20
N SER A 40 9.44 -0.17 4.36
CA SER A 40 8.38 -0.86 3.60
C SER A 40 7.80 -0.07 2.44
N GLY A 41 8.31 1.14 2.15
CA GLY A 41 7.76 1.98 1.06
C GLY A 41 6.49 2.75 1.44
N ASN A 42 6.27 3.01 2.72
CA ASN A 42 5.14 3.83 3.20
C ASN A 42 5.68 5.16 3.73
N ILE A 43 5.24 6.28 3.16
CA ILE A 43 5.70 7.63 3.52
C ILE A 43 4.54 8.41 4.13
N VAL A 44 4.74 8.99 5.30
CA VAL A 44 3.80 9.92 5.93
C VAL A 44 4.30 11.35 5.74
N PHE A 45 3.39 12.28 5.46
CA PHE A 45 3.73 13.67 5.22
C PHE A 45 2.52 14.59 5.40
N SER A 46 2.77 15.90 5.44
CA SER A 46 1.77 16.96 5.52
C SER A 46 1.79 17.81 4.24
N SER A 47 0.61 18.22 3.76
CA SER A 47 0.44 19.19 2.66
C SER A 47 -0.93 19.86 2.71
N ASP A 48 -1.08 21.00 2.04
CA ASP A 48 -2.35 21.72 1.85
C ASP A 48 -3.00 21.44 0.48
N GLN A 49 -2.33 20.65 -0.37
CA GLN A 49 -2.86 20.20 -1.65
C GLN A 49 -3.78 18.99 -1.48
N ASN A 50 -4.71 18.79 -2.43
CA ASN A 50 -5.56 17.60 -2.44
C ASN A 50 -4.78 16.35 -2.89
N ALA A 51 -5.34 15.16 -2.63
CA ALA A 51 -4.67 13.88 -2.88
C ALA A 51 -4.34 13.62 -4.36
N GLU A 52 -5.15 14.12 -5.30
CA GLU A 52 -4.93 13.93 -6.75
C GLU A 52 -3.74 14.76 -7.26
N ASP A 53 -3.66 16.02 -6.85
CA ASP A 53 -2.54 16.91 -7.16
C ASP A 53 -1.24 16.40 -6.53
N LEU A 54 -1.33 15.92 -5.28
CA LEU A 54 -0.22 15.29 -4.57
C LEU A 54 0.28 14.06 -5.30
N LYS A 55 -0.62 13.16 -5.72
CA LYS A 55 -0.27 11.96 -6.47
C LYS A 55 0.53 12.32 -7.72
N THR A 56 -0.01 13.21 -8.55
CA THR A 56 0.63 13.63 -9.81
C THR A 56 2.01 14.23 -9.56
N THR A 57 2.11 15.12 -8.58
CA THR A 57 3.37 15.80 -8.24
C THR A 57 4.43 14.82 -7.73
N LEU A 58 4.04 13.93 -6.82
CA LEU A 58 4.96 13.00 -6.16
C LEU A 58 5.37 11.85 -7.07
N GLU A 59 4.46 11.31 -7.89
CA GLU A 59 4.80 10.31 -8.92
C GLU A 59 5.85 10.87 -9.88
N LYS A 60 5.67 12.11 -10.36
CA LYS A 60 6.67 12.77 -11.20
C LYS A 60 8.01 12.94 -10.47
N ALA A 61 8.00 13.49 -9.26
CA ALA A 61 9.23 13.77 -8.51
C ALA A 61 10.04 12.49 -8.20
N VAL A 62 9.34 11.42 -7.82
CA VAL A 62 9.95 10.11 -7.53
C VAL A 62 10.44 9.46 -8.82
N SER A 63 9.68 9.56 -9.92
CA SER A 63 10.09 9.03 -11.22
C SER A 63 11.35 9.69 -11.74
N ASP A 64 11.40 11.02 -11.71
CA ASP A 64 12.55 11.81 -12.16
C ASP A 64 13.81 11.49 -11.33
N HIS A 65 13.66 11.31 -10.01
CA HIS A 65 14.80 11.06 -9.12
C HIS A 65 15.39 9.65 -9.27
N PHE A 66 14.53 8.63 -9.37
CA PHE A 66 14.95 7.22 -9.38
C PHE A 66 14.97 6.61 -10.79
N SER A 67 14.66 7.39 -11.83
CA SER A 67 14.68 6.96 -13.24
C SER A 67 13.83 5.72 -13.51
N TYR A 68 12.61 5.68 -12.95
CA TYR A 68 11.61 4.63 -13.18
C TYR A 68 10.20 5.22 -13.16
N GLU A 69 9.21 4.47 -13.61
CA GLU A 69 7.81 4.89 -13.53
C GLU A 69 7.24 4.62 -12.14
N ALA A 70 7.12 5.67 -11.33
CA ALA A 70 6.58 5.60 -9.98
C ALA A 70 5.05 5.59 -10.00
N PHE A 71 4.46 4.70 -9.20
CA PHE A 71 3.02 4.67 -8.97
C PHE A 71 2.73 4.72 -7.47
N LEU A 72 1.90 5.68 -7.07
CA LEU A 72 1.60 5.99 -5.67
C LEU A 72 0.09 5.94 -5.40
N PHE A 73 -0.28 5.38 -4.26
CA PHE A 73 -1.60 5.62 -3.68
C PHE A 73 -1.46 6.64 -2.56
N ILE A 74 -2.11 7.79 -2.69
CA ILE A 74 -2.16 8.83 -1.65
C ILE A 74 -3.47 8.69 -0.90
N LYS A 75 -3.39 8.58 0.43
CA LYS A 75 -4.55 8.48 1.33
C LYS A 75 -4.45 9.49 2.43
N SER A 76 -5.55 10.19 2.72
CA SER A 76 -5.62 11.10 3.85
C SER A 76 -5.58 10.32 5.17
N GLN A 77 -5.28 11.03 6.25
CA GLN A 77 -5.36 10.45 7.59
C GLN A 77 -6.75 9.85 7.85
N GLU A 78 -7.82 10.56 7.48
CA GLU A 78 -9.20 10.11 7.68
C GLU A 78 -9.48 8.80 6.93
N GLU A 79 -9.05 8.69 5.66
CA GLU A 79 -9.16 7.45 4.89
C GLU A 79 -8.40 6.30 5.58
N THR A 80 -7.17 6.54 6.05
CA THR A 80 -6.39 5.50 6.73
C THR A 80 -6.99 5.09 8.08
N GLU A 81 -7.67 5.99 8.79
CA GLU A 81 -8.40 5.67 10.02
C GLU A 81 -9.62 4.80 9.74
N ILE A 82 -10.35 5.08 8.65
CA ILE A 82 -11.44 4.23 8.18
C ILE A 82 -10.92 2.81 7.91
N PHE A 83 -9.81 2.66 7.18
CA PHE A 83 -9.25 1.32 6.89
C PHE A 83 -8.92 0.53 8.15
N ARG A 84 -8.41 1.23 9.18
CA ARG A 84 -8.09 0.58 10.46
C ARG A 84 -9.35 0.14 11.20
N ASN A 85 -10.39 0.97 11.19
CA ASN A 85 -11.61 0.76 11.97
C ASN A 85 -12.60 -0.20 11.27
N SER A 86 -12.54 -0.30 9.94
CA SER A 86 -13.36 -1.19 9.12
C SER A 86 -12.80 -2.62 9.01
N ASN A 87 -11.70 -2.94 9.71
CA ASN A 87 -11.14 -4.29 9.69
C ASN A 87 -12.13 -5.31 10.30
N PRO A 88 -12.60 -6.32 9.55
CA PRO A 88 -13.60 -7.28 10.02
C PRO A 88 -13.01 -8.38 10.90
N PHE A 89 -11.69 -8.47 11.00
CA PHE A 89 -11.00 -9.56 11.68
C PHE A 89 -10.49 -9.17 13.06
N GLU A 90 -10.71 -10.06 14.03
CA GLU A 90 -10.13 -9.93 15.35
C GLU A 90 -8.61 -10.16 15.32
N LYS A 91 -7.89 -9.34 16.09
CA LYS A 91 -6.45 -9.48 16.20
C LYS A 91 -6.10 -10.79 16.92
N SER A 92 -5.16 -11.54 16.35
CA SER A 92 -4.60 -12.76 16.92
C SER A 92 -3.09 -12.81 16.72
N ASP A 93 -2.37 -13.39 17.68
CA ASP A 93 -0.91 -13.51 17.62
C ASP A 93 -0.44 -14.57 16.62
N ASP A 94 -1.31 -15.49 16.21
CA ASP A 94 -0.99 -16.55 15.23
C ASP A 94 -1.37 -16.18 13.79
N LEU A 95 -2.03 -15.04 13.60
CA LEU A 95 -2.59 -14.60 12.32
C LEU A 95 -2.04 -13.22 11.94
N HIS A 96 -1.85 -13.01 10.64
CA HIS A 96 -1.65 -11.69 10.05
C HIS A 96 -2.91 -11.26 9.32
N ILE A 97 -3.20 -9.96 9.41
CA ILE A 97 -4.28 -9.31 8.69
C ILE A 97 -3.65 -8.28 7.75
N TYR A 98 -4.00 -8.36 6.49
CA TYR A 98 -3.58 -7.43 5.44
C TYR A 98 -4.80 -6.67 4.93
N ALA A 99 -4.65 -5.36 4.75
CA ALA A 99 -5.60 -4.54 4.01
C ALA A 99 -4.94 -4.10 2.70
N PHE A 100 -5.67 -4.23 1.60
CA PHE A 100 -5.16 -3.94 0.26
C PHE A 100 -5.69 -2.59 -0.22
N VAL A 101 -4.77 -1.65 -0.44
CA VAL A 101 -5.05 -0.36 -1.06
C VAL A 101 -4.66 -0.45 -2.53
N GLY A 102 -5.60 -0.21 -3.43
CA GLY A 102 -5.37 -0.30 -4.86
C GLY A 102 -6.37 0.53 -5.67
N ASN A 103 -6.39 0.30 -6.99
CA ASN A 103 -7.37 0.93 -7.87
C ASN A 103 -8.78 0.40 -7.56
N PRO A 104 -9.83 1.22 -7.69
CA PRO A 104 -11.21 0.76 -7.51
C PRO A 104 -11.52 -0.49 -8.35
N GLY A 105 -12.19 -1.47 -7.75
CA GLY A 105 -12.54 -2.73 -8.40
C GLY A 105 -11.51 -3.84 -8.19
N VAL A 106 -10.28 -3.54 -7.76
CA VAL A 106 -9.24 -4.55 -7.50
C VAL A 106 -9.67 -5.53 -6.40
N GLU A 107 -10.47 -5.08 -5.44
CA GLU A 107 -11.01 -5.89 -4.35
C GLU A 107 -11.83 -7.07 -4.87
N ASN A 108 -12.59 -6.88 -5.96
CA ASN A 108 -13.39 -7.93 -6.58
C ASN A 108 -12.51 -8.97 -7.26
N VAL A 109 -11.46 -8.52 -7.96
CA VAL A 109 -10.47 -9.41 -8.59
C VAL A 109 -9.74 -10.23 -7.52
N LEU A 110 -9.32 -9.60 -6.43
CA LEU A 110 -8.65 -10.29 -5.33
C LEU A 110 -9.57 -11.31 -4.66
N MET A 111 -10.84 -10.98 -4.46
CA MET A 111 -11.81 -11.90 -3.88
C MET A 111 -12.11 -13.10 -4.79
N GLU A 112 -12.17 -12.89 -6.10
CA GLU A 112 -12.34 -13.97 -7.07
C GLU A 112 -11.14 -14.93 -7.02
N GLU A 113 -9.92 -14.40 -7.04
CA GLU A 113 -8.70 -15.21 -6.94
C GLU A 113 -8.58 -15.94 -5.61
N PHE A 114 -8.92 -15.27 -4.50
CA PHE A 114 -8.99 -15.89 -3.18
C PHE A 114 -10.01 -17.05 -3.15
N THR A 115 -11.15 -16.88 -3.80
CA THR A 115 -12.20 -17.90 -3.85
C THR A 115 -11.74 -19.14 -4.60
N LYS A 116 -11.02 -18.97 -5.71
CA LYS A 116 -10.44 -20.07 -6.52
C LYS A 116 -9.29 -20.80 -5.81
N ALA A 117 -8.54 -20.10 -4.96
CA ALA A 117 -7.40 -20.68 -4.27
C ALA A 117 -7.80 -21.72 -3.21
N SER A 118 -6.96 -22.74 -3.03
CA SER A 118 -7.04 -23.62 -1.86
C SER A 118 -6.64 -22.85 -0.61
N LYS A 119 -7.49 -22.87 0.41
CA LYS A 119 -7.29 -22.13 1.66
C LYS A 119 -6.65 -22.97 2.73
N THR A 120 -5.91 -22.32 3.60
CA THR A 120 -5.43 -22.90 4.85
C THR A 120 -6.45 -22.79 5.97
N GLU A 121 -6.21 -23.50 7.07
CA GLU A 121 -7.03 -23.39 8.27
C GLU A 121 -7.02 -21.94 8.78
N ASN A 122 -8.21 -21.40 9.08
CA ASN A 122 -8.44 -20.03 9.56
C ASN A 122 -8.10 -18.88 8.59
N GLU A 123 -7.82 -19.21 7.33
CA GLU A 123 -7.64 -18.22 6.26
C GLU A 123 -8.98 -17.67 5.78
N LYS A 124 -9.14 -16.34 5.80
CA LYS A 124 -10.39 -15.65 5.49
C LYS A 124 -10.11 -14.38 4.70
N ALA A 125 -11.06 -13.98 3.86
CA ALA A 125 -11.03 -12.68 3.21
C ALA A 125 -12.43 -12.07 3.16
N GLU A 126 -12.49 -10.75 3.27
CA GLU A 126 -13.73 -9.97 3.23
C GLU A 126 -13.49 -8.63 2.53
N ILE A 127 -14.52 -8.11 1.85
CA ILE A 127 -14.49 -6.76 1.26
C ILE A 127 -15.32 -5.85 2.14
N ILE A 128 -14.71 -4.78 2.65
CA ILE A 128 -15.40 -3.71 3.39
C ILE A 128 -14.97 -2.38 2.78
N ASP A 129 -15.94 -1.52 2.43
CA ASP A 129 -15.71 -0.18 1.85
C ASP A 129 -14.75 -0.18 0.64
N ASN A 130 -14.92 -1.15 -0.26
CA ASN A 130 -14.05 -1.39 -1.44
C ASN A 130 -12.59 -1.73 -1.10
N LEU A 131 -12.28 -2.09 0.14
CA LEU A 131 -10.99 -2.66 0.52
C LEU A 131 -11.12 -4.16 0.74
N PHE A 132 -10.18 -4.90 0.15
CA PHE A 132 -10.03 -6.32 0.41
C PHE A 132 -9.16 -6.51 1.66
N TYR A 133 -9.72 -7.18 2.67
CA TYR A 133 -9.02 -7.62 3.87
C TYR A 133 -8.73 -9.11 3.75
N TRP A 134 -7.52 -9.53 4.12
CA TRP A 134 -7.09 -10.93 4.11
C TRP A 134 -6.44 -11.31 5.42
N GLN A 135 -6.96 -12.35 6.06
CA GLN A 135 -6.41 -12.97 7.26
C GLN A 135 -5.76 -14.30 6.90
N VAL A 136 -4.52 -14.51 7.35
CA VAL A 136 -3.76 -15.74 7.08
C VAL A 136 -2.78 -16.06 8.22
N SER A 137 -2.44 -17.33 8.43
CA SER A 137 -1.51 -17.74 9.50
C SER A 137 -0.09 -17.18 9.33
N GLN A 138 0.50 -16.68 10.42
CA GLN A 138 1.87 -16.16 10.46
C GLN A 138 2.92 -17.20 10.09
N ARG A 139 2.69 -18.49 10.42
CA ARG A 139 3.68 -19.57 10.22
C ARG A 139 4.02 -19.84 8.75
N LYS A 140 3.23 -19.32 7.80
CA LYS A 140 3.52 -19.42 6.36
C LYS A 140 4.17 -18.16 5.76
N TYR A 141 4.16 -17.02 6.46
CA TYR A 141 4.64 -15.75 5.91
C TYR A 141 5.44 -14.94 6.93
N SER A 142 6.75 -15.18 6.99
CA SER A 142 7.70 -14.38 7.79
C SER A 142 8.10 -13.04 7.11
N GLY A 143 7.19 -12.44 6.33
CA GLY A 143 7.46 -11.21 5.61
C GLY A 143 6.24 -10.30 5.60
N PHE A 144 6.39 -9.11 6.17
CA PHE A 144 5.45 -8.02 5.99
C PHE A 144 5.50 -7.60 4.52
N PHE A 145 4.46 -7.96 3.75
CA PHE A 145 4.35 -7.57 2.34
C PHE A 145 2.98 -6.93 2.10
N ILE A 146 2.96 -5.66 1.72
CA ILE A 146 1.89 -5.14 0.86
C ILE A 146 2.24 -5.66 -0.54
N ARG A 147 1.59 -6.73 -1.00
CA ARG A 147 1.84 -7.32 -2.32
C ARG A 147 0.59 -7.21 -3.17
N GLU A 148 0.61 -6.31 -4.15
CA GLU A 148 -0.45 -6.20 -5.14
C GLU A 148 -0.44 -7.40 -6.10
N SER A 149 -1.60 -7.98 -6.37
CA SER A 149 -1.82 -8.87 -7.50
C SER A 149 -2.05 -8.02 -8.75
N SER A 150 -1.03 -7.87 -9.60
CA SER A 150 -1.26 -7.46 -10.98
C SER A 150 -1.83 -8.66 -11.72
N GLY A 151 -3.13 -8.65 -12.01
CA GLY A 151 -3.72 -9.52 -13.00
C GLY A 151 -2.97 -9.33 -14.32
N LYS A 152 -2.14 -10.31 -14.69
CA LYS A 152 -1.62 -10.40 -16.05
C LYS A 152 -2.70 -11.07 -16.88
N GLU A 153 -3.37 -10.32 -17.75
CA GLU A 153 -3.95 -10.90 -18.95
C GLU A 153 -2.81 -11.62 -19.70
N LYS A 154 -2.97 -12.93 -19.88
CA LYS A 154 -2.12 -13.69 -20.79
C LYS A 154 -2.58 -13.34 -22.21
N SER A 155 -1.71 -12.70 -22.98
CA SER A 155 -1.76 -12.73 -24.44
C SER A 155 -1.45 -14.13 -24.94
#